data_AF-A0A0C1LY20-F1
#
_entry.id   AF-A0A0C1LY20-F1
#
_cell.length_a   1.000
_cell.length_b   1.000
_cell.length_c   1.000
_cell.angle_alpha   90.00
_cell.angle_beta   90.00
_cell.angle_gamma   90.00
#
_symmetry.space_group_name_H-M   'P 1'
#
loop_
_entity.id
_entity.type
_entity.pdbx_description
1 polymer ?
#
loop_
_entity_poly.entity_id
_entity_poly.type
_entity_poly.pdbx_seq_one_letter_code
_entity_poly.pdbx_strand_id
1 'polypeptide(L)'
;MENINFTPKQILQKEFKQKMRGYDPAEVDTFLDSIIKDYETFQREIDQLDQENQDLKLKVDELTRQVSIGSSAQSTQRPVERPSSQKQRAPEETNNEPVKQEEAPKAQPSSQPTQSQNPTDMDILKRLSSLERRVYGEDSDNSNRF
;
A
#
# COMPACT_ATOMS: atom_id res chain seq x y z
N MET A 1 17.58 -20.07 1.75
CA MET A 1 17.02 -20.92 2.82
C MET A 1 18.10 -21.91 3.20
N GLU A 2 18.45 -21.99 4.47
CA GLU A 2 19.35 -23.03 4.96
C GLU A 2 18.73 -24.39 4.64
N ASN A 3 19.56 -25.36 4.27
CA ASN A 3 19.08 -26.70 3.95
C ASN A 3 18.68 -27.39 5.26
N ILE A 4 17.38 -27.51 5.51
CA ILE A 4 16.85 -28.26 6.65
C ILE A 4 17.17 -29.75 6.43
N ASN A 5 17.90 -30.34 7.36
CA ASN A 5 18.39 -31.72 7.23
C ASN A 5 17.34 -32.78 7.59
N PHE A 6 16.37 -32.44 8.43
CA PHE A 6 15.37 -33.38 8.94
C PHE A 6 13.99 -32.75 9.02
N THR A 7 12.97 -33.54 8.76
CA THR A 7 11.55 -33.22 8.98
C THR A 7 11.05 -33.90 10.26
N PRO A 8 9.97 -33.39 10.90
CA PRO A 8 9.36 -34.05 12.06
C PRO A 8 9.10 -35.55 11.83
N LYS A 9 8.55 -35.88 10.64
CA LYS A 9 8.29 -37.26 10.23
C LYS A 9 9.55 -38.11 10.14
N GLN A 10 10.64 -37.57 9.61
CA GLN A 10 11.91 -38.29 9.52
C GLN A 10 12.51 -38.55 10.91
N ILE A 11 12.33 -37.63 11.86
CA ILE A 11 12.77 -37.81 13.25
C ILE A 11 11.93 -38.92 13.91
N LEU A 12 10.61 -38.89 13.74
CA LEU A 12 9.69 -39.90 14.28
C LEU A 12 9.98 -41.32 13.75
N GLN A 13 10.30 -41.43 12.46
CA GLN A 13 10.58 -42.70 11.80
C GLN A 13 12.03 -43.15 11.95
N LYS A 14 12.83 -42.43 12.76
CA LYS A 14 14.26 -42.69 12.85
C LYS A 14 14.53 -43.90 13.75
N GLU A 15 15.01 -44.98 13.13
CA GLU A 15 15.53 -46.12 13.88
C GLU A 15 17.03 -45.97 14.17
N PHE A 16 17.40 -46.31 15.40
CA PHE A 16 18.79 -46.35 15.88
C PHE A 16 19.26 -47.80 16.04
N LYS A 17 20.51 -48.07 15.66
CA LYS A 17 21.12 -49.38 15.88
C LYS A 17 21.45 -49.56 17.35
N GLN A 18 20.90 -50.60 17.98
CA GLN A 18 21.25 -50.95 19.35
C GLN A 18 22.70 -51.47 19.43
N LYS A 19 23.44 -50.98 20.42
CA LYS A 19 24.80 -51.45 20.76
C LYS A 19 24.84 -51.83 22.23
N MET A 20 25.77 -52.71 22.62
CA MET A 20 25.95 -53.20 24.01
C MET A 20 26.12 -52.08 25.05
N ARG A 21 26.54 -50.88 24.62
CA ARG A 21 26.58 -49.67 25.43
C ARG A 21 25.97 -48.53 24.61
N GLY A 22 24.96 -47.88 25.15
CA GLY A 22 24.21 -46.83 24.48
C GLY A 22 23.28 -46.12 25.46
N TYR A 23 22.59 -45.10 24.97
CA TYR A 23 21.53 -44.41 25.71
C TYR A 23 20.32 -45.33 25.89
N ASP A 24 19.53 -45.05 26.93
CA ASP A 24 18.24 -45.72 27.14
C ASP A 24 17.28 -45.31 26.00
N PRO A 25 16.74 -46.28 25.22
CA PRO A 25 15.76 -45.98 24.18
C PRO A 25 14.59 -45.12 24.66
N ALA A 26 14.08 -45.34 25.88
CA ALA A 26 12.92 -44.59 26.38
C ALA A 26 13.24 -43.11 26.66
N GLU A 27 14.45 -42.83 27.14
CA GLU A 27 14.92 -41.46 27.36
C GLU A 27 15.14 -40.74 26.03
N VAL A 28 15.75 -41.44 25.06
CA VAL A 28 15.94 -40.92 23.70
C VAL A 28 14.60 -40.62 23.04
N ASP A 29 13.63 -41.52 23.11
CA ASP A 29 12.31 -41.34 22.51
C ASP A 29 11.59 -40.12 23.13
N THR A 30 11.58 -40.00 24.46
CA THR A 30 10.99 -38.85 25.16
C THR A 30 11.64 -37.51 24.75
N PHE A 31 12.96 -37.52 24.54
CA PHE A 31 13.69 -36.35 24.06
C PHE A 31 13.36 -36.03 22.59
N LEU A 32 13.27 -37.05 21.73
CA LEU A 32 12.90 -36.89 20.33
C LEU A 32 11.46 -36.38 20.16
N ASP A 33 10.52 -36.80 21.01
CA ASP A 33 9.16 -36.26 21.04
C ASP A 33 9.16 -34.75 21.28
N SER A 34 10.03 -34.26 22.18
CA SER A 34 10.18 -32.83 22.46
C SER A 34 10.75 -32.09 21.25
N ILE A 35 11.78 -32.64 20.59
CA ILE A 35 12.36 -32.07 19.37
C ILE A 35 11.34 -32.02 18.23
N ILE A 36 10.56 -33.09 18.05
CA ILE A 36 9.51 -33.16 17.02
C ILE A 36 8.51 -32.02 17.23
N LYS A 37 8.05 -31.82 18.47
CA LYS A 37 7.13 -30.75 18.82
C LYS A 37 7.71 -29.36 18.54
N ASP A 38 9.00 -29.15 18.80
CA ASP A 38 9.67 -27.89 18.51
C ASP A 38 9.77 -27.66 16.99
N TYR A 39 10.13 -28.68 16.20
CA TYR A 39 10.14 -28.58 14.73
C TYR A 39 8.76 -28.25 14.16
N GLU A 40 7.69 -28.88 14.67
CA GLU A 40 6.32 -28.55 14.27
C GLU A 40 5.92 -27.13 14.66
N THR A 41 6.43 -26.63 15.79
CA THR A 41 6.19 -25.27 16.25
C THR A 41 6.93 -24.25 15.37
N PHE A 42 8.19 -24.51 15.03
CA PHE A 42 8.94 -23.68 14.10
C PHE A 42 8.30 -23.65 12.72
N GLN A 43 7.83 -24.80 12.21
CA GLN A 43 7.15 -24.84 10.92
C GLN A 43 5.89 -23.97 10.92
N ARG A 44 5.06 -24.06 11.96
CA ARG A 44 3.85 -23.22 12.10
C ARG A 44 4.19 -21.73 12.14
N GLU A 45 5.24 -21.36 12.86
CA GLU A 45 5.66 -19.96 12.96
C GLU A 45 6.18 -19.44 11.61
N ILE A 46 6.97 -20.24 10.89
CA ILE A 46 7.45 -19.89 9.54
C ILE A 46 6.26 -19.69 8.60
N ASP A 47 5.31 -20.63 8.60
CA ASP A 47 4.12 -20.55 7.74
C ASP A 47 3.29 -19.31 8.07
N GLN A 48 3.13 -18.98 9.36
CA GLN A 48 2.43 -17.78 9.82
C GLN A 48 3.14 -16.50 9.37
N LEU A 49 4.46 -16.40 9.56
CA LEU A 49 5.26 -15.25 9.15
C LEU A 49 5.29 -15.10 7.62
N ASP A 50 5.36 -16.20 6.87
CA ASP A 50 5.31 -16.18 5.41
C ASP A 50 3.94 -15.71 4.91
N GLN A 51 2.85 -16.12 5.57
CA GLN A 51 1.51 -15.64 5.27
C GLN A 51 1.37 -14.14 5.57
N GLU A 52 1.80 -13.68 6.75
CA GLU A 52 1.75 -12.27 7.11
C GLU A 52 2.58 -11.41 6.15
N ASN A 53 3.78 -11.89 5.77
CA ASN A 53 4.61 -11.21 4.78
C ASN A 53 3.95 -11.14 3.40
N GLN A 54 3.23 -12.19 2.98
CA GLN A 54 2.46 -12.18 1.73
C GLN A 54 1.33 -11.15 1.80
N ASP A 55 0.56 -11.14 2.88
CA ASP A 55 -0.55 -10.21 3.07
C ASP A 55 -0.08 -8.75 3.13
N LEU A 56 1.02 -8.49 3.84
CA LEU A 56 1.63 -7.15 3.92
C LEU A 56 2.14 -6.68 2.56
N LYS A 57 2.77 -7.55 1.77
CA LYS A 57 3.23 -7.22 0.40
C LYS A 57 2.05 -6.88 -0.51
N LEU A 58 0.97 -7.67 -0.47
CA LEU A 58 -0.25 -7.37 -1.22
C LEU A 58 -0.83 -6.02 -0.81
N LYS A 59 -0.80 -5.69 0.48
CA LYS A 59 -1.30 -4.40 0.95
C LYS A 59 -0.46 -3.23 0.50
N VAL A 60 0.87 -3.39 0.51
CA VAL A 60 1.81 -2.40 -0.04
C VAL A 60 1.53 -2.19 -1.52
N ASP A 61 1.42 -3.25 -2.32
CA ASP A 61 1.16 -3.16 -3.75
C ASP A 61 -0.17 -2.44 -4.05
N GLU A 62 -1.23 -2.75 -3.27
CA GLU A 62 -2.52 -2.08 -3.39
C GLU A 62 -2.41 -0.57 -3.09
N LEU A 63 -1.74 -0.19 -2.00
CA LEU A 63 -1.54 1.22 -1.63
C LEU A 63 -0.67 1.96 -2.65
N THR A 64 0.41 1.35 -3.13
CA THR A 64 1.28 1.90 -4.19
C THR A 64 0.50 2.12 -5.48
N ARG A 65 -0.43 1.21 -5.82
CA ARG A 65 -1.33 1.39 -6.97
C ARG A 65 -2.31 2.55 -6.78
N GLN A 66 -2.88 2.71 -5.60
CA GLN A 66 -3.79 3.84 -5.30
C GLN A 66 -3.05 5.19 -5.37
N VAL A 67 -1.83 5.28 -4.83
CA VAL A 67 -0.99 6.49 -4.87
C VAL A 67 -0.57 6.83 -6.30
N SER A 68 -0.16 5.85 -7.11
CA SER A 68 0.24 6.08 -8.51
C SER A 68 -0.94 6.56 -9.39
N ILE A 69 -2.15 6.05 -9.16
CA ILE A 69 -3.35 6.52 -9.86
C ILE A 69 -3.70 7.96 -9.43
N GLY A 70 -3.64 8.28 -8.13
CA GLY A 70 -3.91 9.63 -7.60
C GLY A 70 -2.90 10.70 -8.03
N SER A 71 -1.65 10.31 -8.30
CA SER A 71 -0.56 11.23 -8.68
C SER A 71 -0.57 11.62 -10.18
N SER A 72 -1.24 10.83 -11.03
CA SER A 72 -1.24 11.03 -12.48
C SER A 72 -2.23 12.12 -12.98
N ALA A 73 -3.10 12.63 -12.10
CA ALA A 73 -4.11 13.63 -12.46
C ALA A 73 -3.66 15.10 -12.30
N GLN A 74 -2.42 15.37 -11.86
CA GLN A 74 -1.96 16.73 -11.54
C GLN A 74 -0.62 17.08 -12.21
N SER A 75 -0.56 16.96 -13.54
CA SER A 75 0.51 17.58 -14.33
C SER A 75 0.06 17.96 -15.76
N THR A 76 -1.00 18.76 -15.88
CA THR A 76 -1.17 19.66 -17.04
C THR A 76 -0.67 21.06 -16.68
N GLN A 77 0.64 21.27 -16.77
CA GLN A 77 1.22 22.60 -16.81
C GLN A 77 1.00 23.20 -18.21
N ARG A 78 0.18 24.25 -18.28
CA ARG A 78 0.07 25.13 -19.46
C ARG A 78 1.34 25.98 -19.57
N PRO A 79 2.03 26.04 -20.72
CA PRO A 79 2.93 27.14 -21.01
C PRO A 79 2.10 28.41 -21.25
N VAL A 80 2.38 29.46 -20.49
CA VAL A 80 1.73 30.77 -20.58
C VAL A 80 2.52 31.61 -21.58
N GLU A 81 2.04 31.77 -22.81
CA GLU A 81 2.57 32.75 -23.76
C GLU A 81 1.82 34.09 -23.61
N ARG A 82 2.59 35.18 -23.47
CA ARG A 82 2.15 36.56 -23.26
C ARG A 82 1.66 37.21 -24.57
N PRO A 83 0.71 38.18 -24.52
CA PRO A 83 0.18 38.84 -25.70
C PRO A 83 1.02 40.06 -26.11
N SER A 84 1.21 40.27 -27.41
CA SER A 84 1.68 41.52 -28.01
C SER A 84 0.81 41.90 -29.22
N SER A 85 0.25 43.11 -29.16
CA SER A 85 -0.71 43.67 -30.11
C SER A 85 -0.02 44.39 -31.28
N GLN A 86 -0.46 44.16 -32.53
CA GLN A 86 -0.38 45.17 -33.60
C GLN A 86 -1.47 44.93 -34.67
N LYS A 87 -1.81 46.01 -35.36
CA LYS A 87 -3.14 46.44 -35.83
C LYS A 87 -3.18 46.60 -37.35
N GLN A 88 -4.30 46.27 -38.03
CA GLN A 88 -4.94 46.96 -39.20
C GLN A 88 -6.06 46.06 -39.82
N ARG A 89 -7.36 46.45 -39.82
CA ARG A 89 -8.15 47.25 -40.80
C ARG A 89 -8.53 46.43 -42.07
N ALA A 90 -9.76 46.27 -42.60
CA ALA A 90 -11.17 46.59 -42.30
C ALA A 90 -12.07 45.67 -43.22
N PRO A 91 -13.33 46.00 -43.62
CA PRO A 91 -14.58 45.34 -43.17
C PRO A 91 -15.37 44.61 -44.30
N GLU A 92 -16.56 44.12 -43.94
CA GLU A 92 -17.76 43.76 -44.75
C GLU A 92 -18.15 42.28 -44.59
N GLU A 93 -19.41 41.85 -44.67
CA GLU A 93 -20.75 42.35 -44.34
C GLU A 93 -21.66 41.13 -44.67
N THR A 94 -22.92 41.16 -44.24
CA THR A 94 -24.02 40.27 -44.66
C THR A 94 -24.02 38.85 -44.04
N ASN A 95 -24.82 38.64 -42.99
CA ASN A 95 -26.27 38.40 -42.99
C ASN A 95 -26.59 36.91 -43.12
N ASN A 96 -27.05 36.31 -42.02
CA ASN A 96 -28.42 35.81 -41.88
C ASN A 96 -28.54 34.89 -40.65
N GLU A 97 -29.01 35.44 -39.55
CA GLU A 97 -30.00 34.77 -38.70
C GLU A 97 -31.40 35.04 -39.33
N PRO A 98 -32.50 34.31 -39.03
CA PRO A 98 -32.84 33.88 -37.67
C PRO A 98 -33.68 32.58 -37.55
N VAL A 99 -34.17 32.32 -36.31
CA VAL A 99 -35.46 31.68 -35.93
C VAL A 99 -35.44 30.15 -35.73
N LYS A 100 -35.94 29.53 -34.65
CA LYS A 100 -36.56 29.91 -33.35
C LYS A 100 -36.72 28.62 -32.50
N GLN A 101 -36.77 28.81 -31.16
CA GLN A 101 -37.64 28.17 -30.14
C GLN A 101 -37.62 26.62 -30.01
N GLU A 102 -37.81 25.95 -28.88
CA GLU A 102 -38.17 26.13 -27.45
C GLU A 102 -37.80 24.73 -26.86
N GLU A 103 -37.36 24.45 -25.63
CA GLU A 103 -38.00 24.65 -24.33
C GLU A 103 -37.15 23.82 -23.33
N ALA A 104 -36.94 24.31 -22.10
CA ALA A 104 -36.53 23.48 -20.96
C ALA A 104 -37.66 23.54 -19.94
N PRO A 105 -37.93 22.46 -19.17
CA PRO A 105 -37.74 22.65 -17.73
C PRO A 105 -37.31 21.40 -16.91
N LYS A 106 -36.46 21.69 -15.91
CA LYS A 106 -36.44 21.24 -14.51
C LYS A 106 -36.47 19.73 -14.15
N ALA A 107 -35.40 19.27 -13.49
CA ALA A 107 -35.50 18.46 -12.26
C ALA A 107 -34.20 18.48 -11.41
N GLN A 108 -34.26 19.12 -10.24
CA GLN A 108 -33.53 18.80 -8.99
C GLN A 108 -34.46 19.24 -7.84
N PRO A 109 -34.62 18.45 -6.74
CA PRO A 109 -33.59 18.38 -5.70
C PRO A 109 -33.45 17.05 -4.89
N SER A 110 -32.22 16.84 -4.38
CA SER A 110 -31.80 16.19 -3.12
C SER A 110 -32.20 14.74 -2.73
N SER A 111 -31.19 13.89 -2.45
CA SER A 111 -30.96 13.25 -1.14
C SER A 111 -29.58 12.56 -1.06
N GLN A 112 -28.88 12.74 0.06
CA GLN A 112 -27.56 12.20 0.43
C GLN A 112 -27.53 10.65 0.43
N PRO A 113 -26.32 10.05 0.47
CA PRO A 113 -26.08 9.20 1.64
C PRO A 113 -24.70 9.37 2.30
N THR A 114 -24.78 9.31 3.64
CA THR A 114 -23.85 8.67 4.58
C THR A 114 -22.48 9.29 4.84
N GLN A 115 -22.43 9.99 5.98
CA GLN A 115 -21.27 10.07 6.87
C GLN A 115 -20.81 8.65 7.24
N SER A 116 -19.77 8.16 6.57
CA SER A 116 -18.95 7.06 7.08
C SER A 116 -17.75 7.67 7.80
N GLN A 117 -17.58 7.33 9.08
CA GLN A 117 -16.50 7.73 9.95
C GLN A 117 -15.14 7.12 9.54
N ASN A 118 -14.72 7.36 8.31
CA ASN A 118 -13.34 7.16 7.90
C ASN A 118 -12.67 8.53 8.07
N PRO A 119 -11.53 8.66 8.78
CA PRO A 119 -10.84 9.94 8.88
C PRO A 119 -10.65 10.46 7.47
N THR A 120 -11.25 11.63 7.19
CA THR A 120 -11.18 12.30 5.90
C THR A 120 -9.71 12.29 5.47
N ASP A 121 -9.37 12.04 4.21
CA ASP A 121 -7.96 11.99 3.79
C ASP A 121 -7.17 13.23 4.26
N MET A 122 -7.85 14.37 4.39
CA MET A 122 -7.34 15.60 5.02
C MET A 122 -6.89 15.44 6.48
N ASP A 123 -7.57 14.65 7.29
CA ASP A 123 -7.25 14.40 8.70
C ASP A 123 -6.04 13.46 8.84
N ILE A 124 -5.91 12.49 7.93
CA ILE A 124 -4.74 11.61 7.86
C ILE A 124 -3.51 12.44 7.47
N LEU A 125 -3.62 13.26 6.42
CA LEU A 125 -2.54 14.15 5.97
C LEU A 125 -2.14 15.16 7.06
N LYS A 126 -3.11 15.75 7.77
CA LYS A 126 -2.84 16.63 8.91
C LYS A 126 -2.15 15.89 10.05
N ARG A 127 -2.53 14.64 10.33
CA ARG A 127 -1.92 13.82 11.38
C ARG A 127 -0.50 13.41 11.03
N LEU A 128 -0.25 13.01 9.78
CA LEU A 128 1.09 12.72 9.25
C LEU A 128 1.98 13.97 9.30
N SER A 129 1.50 15.11 8.80
CA SER A 129 2.23 16.39 8.85
C SER A 129 2.53 16.83 10.29
N SER A 130 1.59 16.64 11.22
CA SER A 130 1.80 16.94 12.64
C SER A 130 2.81 16.00 13.29
N LEU A 131 2.85 14.74 12.86
CA LEU A 131 3.77 13.73 13.37
C LEU A 131 5.19 13.99 12.85
N GLU A 132 5.34 14.31 11.56
CA GLU A 132 6.62 14.71 10.97
C GLU A 132 7.19 15.94 11.68
N ARG A 133 6.38 16.98 11.91
CA ARG A 133 6.84 18.18 12.62
C ARG A 133 7.29 17.90 14.06
N ARG A 134 6.73 16.89 14.73
CA ARG A 134 7.05 16.54 16.11
C ARG A 134 8.20 15.54 16.25
N VAL A 135 8.36 14.64 15.27
CA VAL A 135 9.43 13.64 15.21
C VAL A 135 10.72 14.25 14.69
N TYR A 136 10.63 15.13 13.69
CA TYR A 136 11.81 15.73 13.05
C TYR A 136 12.19 17.11 13.60
N GLY A 137 11.31 17.77 14.37
CA GLY A 137 11.56 19.14 14.85
C GLY A 137 11.67 20.15 13.71
N GLU A 138 11.60 21.44 14.01
CA GLU A 138 11.67 22.54 13.02
C GLU A 138 13.09 22.78 12.46
N ASP A 139 13.84 21.74 12.11
CA ASP A 139 15.22 21.89 11.59
C ASP A 139 15.34 21.65 10.07
N SER A 140 14.22 21.58 9.33
CA SER A 140 14.24 21.56 7.86
C SER A 140 14.19 22.95 7.20
N ASP A 141 14.16 24.02 8.00
CA ASP A 141 14.31 25.39 7.53
C ASP A 141 15.63 25.95 8.09
N ASN A 142 16.73 25.77 7.35
CA ASN A 142 17.93 26.65 7.28
C ASN A 142 19.26 25.88 7.21
N SER A 143 19.87 25.86 6.01
CA SER A 143 21.30 26.18 5.76
C SER A 143 21.95 25.32 4.67
N ASN A 144 21.46 25.47 3.43
CA ASN A 144 22.34 25.48 2.25
C ASN A 144 23.03 26.87 2.17
N ARG A 145 23.92 27.17 3.12
CA ARG A 145 24.77 28.37 3.12
C ARG A 145 26.11 28.03 3.78
N PHE A 146 27.07 27.59 2.98
CA PHE A 146 28.36 28.23 2.66
C PHE A 146 29.18 27.28 1.80
#